data_AF-A0A843BCZ7-F1
#
_entry.id   AF-A0A843BCZ7-F1
#
_cell.length_a   1.000
_cell.length_b   1.000
_cell.length_c   1.000
_cell.angle_alpha   90.00
_cell.angle_beta   90.00
_cell.angle_gamma   90.00
#
_symmetry.space_group_name_H-M   'P 1'
#
loop_
_entity.id
_entity.type
_entity.pdbx_description
1 polymer ?
#
loop_
_entity_poly.entity_id
_entity_poly.type
_entity_poly.pdbx_seq_one_letter_code
_entity_poly.pdbx_strand_id
1 'polypeptide(L)' 'EPEPVAEPEPVAEPEPVAEPEPESQQPGDCPECDTVNAPDSKFCEECGNSLG' A
#
# COMPACT_ATOMS: atom_id res chain seq x y z
N GLU A 1 -46.74 -24.72 -20.69
CA GLU A 1 -46.37 -23.93 -19.52
C GLU A 1 -44.92 -23.51 -19.66
N PRO A 2 -44.56 -22.25 -19.39
CA PRO A 2 -43.15 -21.92 -19.24
C PRO A 2 -42.66 -22.45 -17.88
N GLU A 3 -41.51 -23.13 -17.87
CA GLU A 3 -40.84 -23.53 -16.63
C GLU A 3 -40.28 -22.30 -15.90
N PRO A 4 -40.26 -22.28 -14.55
CA PRO A 4 -39.69 -21.16 -13.82
C PRO A 4 -38.17 -21.13 -14.05
N VAL A 5 -37.66 -20.02 -14.59
CA VAL A 5 -36.21 -19.77 -14.60
C VAL A 5 -35.76 -19.58 -13.16
N ALA A 6 -34.97 -20.52 -12.66
CA ALA A 6 -34.31 -20.42 -11.37
C ALA A 6 -33.48 -19.13 -11.34
N GLU A 7 -33.75 -18.25 -10.37
CA GLU A 7 -32.90 -17.11 -10.10
C GLU A 7 -31.48 -17.62 -9.78
N PRO A 8 -30.44 -17.04 -10.40
CA PRO A 8 -29.08 -17.44 -10.09
C PRO A 8 -28.78 -17.10 -8.63
N GLU A 9 -28.29 -18.08 -7.87
CA GLU A 9 -27.84 -17.87 -6.49
C GLU A 9 -26.77 -16.76 -6.45
N PRO A 10 -26.76 -15.91 -5.42
CA PRO A 10 -25.75 -14.87 -5.31
C PRO A 10 -24.38 -15.52 -5.20
N VAL A 11 -23.52 -15.26 -6.18
CA VAL A 11 -22.10 -15.61 -6.13
C VAL A 11 -21.50 -14.97 -4.88
N ALA A 12 -21.02 -15.81 -3.97
CA ALA A 12 -20.34 -15.40 -2.76
C ALA A 12 -19.22 -14.42 -3.11
N GLU A 13 -19.24 -13.26 -2.46
CA GLU A 13 -18.19 -12.25 -2.59
C GLU A 13 -16.84 -12.87 -2.19
N PRO A 14 -15.78 -12.65 -2.98
CA PRO A 14 -14.46 -13.14 -2.63
C PRO A 14 -14.01 -12.48 -1.31
N GLU A 15 -13.48 -13.30 -0.39
CA GLU A 15 -12.91 -12.81 0.87
C GLU A 15 -11.86 -11.72 0.60
N PRO A 16 -11.77 -10.67 1.44
CA PRO A 16 -10.80 -9.61 1.23
C PRO A 16 -9.38 -10.19 1.25
N VAL A 17 -8.67 -10.02 0.14
CA VAL A 17 -7.26 -10.36 0.03
C VAL A 17 -6.51 -9.54 1.07
N ALA A 18 -5.79 -10.21 1.97
CA ALA A 18 -5.10 -9.61 3.10
C ALA A 18 -4.34 -8.32 2.69
N GLU A 19 -4.69 -7.20 3.33
CA GLU A 19 -3.89 -5.97 3.29
C GLU A 19 -2.47 -6.30 3.73
N PRO A 20 -1.43 -5.96 2.95
CA PRO A 20 -0.06 -6.09 3.43
C PRO A 20 0.11 -5.22 4.67
N GLU A 21 0.75 -5.79 5.69
CA GLU A 21 1.09 -5.13 6.95
C GLU A 21 1.72 -3.75 6.72
N PRO A 22 1.48 -2.76 7.60
CA PRO A 22 1.98 -1.40 7.41
C PRO A 22 3.50 -1.45 7.27
N GLU A 23 3.98 -1.04 6.09
CA GLU A 23 5.39 -0.89 5.77
C GLU A 23 6.05 -0.06 6.86
N SER A 24 6.74 -0.77 7.73
CA SER A 24 7.35 -0.27 8.93
C SER A 24 8.39 0.80 8.60
N GLN A 25 8.01 2.06 8.85
CA GLN A 25 8.87 3.20 9.18
C GLN A 25 9.98 3.52 8.15
N GLN A 26 9.62 3.82 6.91
CA GLN A 26 10.54 4.50 6.00
C GLN A 26 10.89 5.91 6.55
N PRO A 27 12.16 6.38 6.53
CA PRO A 27 12.51 7.78 6.52
C PRO A 27 11.70 8.37 5.39
N GLY A 28 10.71 9.15 5.80
CA GLY A 28 9.96 9.99 4.89
C GLY A 28 10.92 10.90 4.13
N ASP A 29 10.40 11.42 3.03
CA ASP A 29 10.77 12.73 2.48
C ASP A 29 11.79 13.53 3.31
N CYS A 30 12.94 13.82 2.70
CA CYS A 30 13.95 14.66 3.31
C CYS A 30 13.34 16.04 3.63
N PRO A 31 13.38 16.53 4.88
CA PRO A 31 12.71 17.79 5.26
C PRO A 31 13.34 19.04 4.64
N GLU A 32 14.53 18.91 4.04
CA GLU A 32 15.26 20.02 3.42
C GLU A 32 15.00 20.15 1.92
N CYS A 33 14.68 19.05 1.24
CA CYS A 33 14.57 19.03 -0.23
C CYS A 33 13.48 18.10 -0.79
N ASP A 34 12.66 17.51 0.10
CA ASP A 34 11.52 16.65 -0.20
C ASP A 34 11.85 15.34 -0.96
N THR A 35 13.14 15.03 -1.11
CA THR A 35 13.59 13.78 -1.74
C THR A 35 13.17 12.57 -0.91
N VAL A 36 12.49 11.61 -1.53
CA VAL A 36 12.17 10.32 -0.91
C VAL A 36 13.44 9.47 -0.80
N ASN A 37 13.73 8.96 0.39
CA ASN A 37 14.93 8.16 0.67
C ASN A 37 14.55 6.74 1.14
N ALA A 38 15.54 5.83 1.15
CA ALA A 38 15.36 4.46 1.62
C ALA A 38 15.13 4.36 3.15
N PRO A 39 14.43 3.30 3.64
CA PRO A 39 14.15 3.02 5.05
C PRO A 39 15.33 3.17 6.04
N ASP A 40 16.54 2.94 5.56
CA ASP A 40 17.75 2.88 6.37
C ASP A 40 18.79 3.97 6.02
N SER A 41 18.44 4.90 5.12
CA SER A 41 19.29 6.03 4.74
C SER A 41 19.62 6.91 5.95
N LYS A 42 20.91 7.12 6.19
CA LYS A 42 21.40 8.03 7.25
C LYS A 42 21.53 9.47 6.78
N PHE A 43 21.66 9.66 5.48
CA PHE A 43 21.77 10.97 4.83
C PHE A 43 20.90 10.99 3.57
N CYS A 44 20.40 12.17 3.20
CA CYS A 44 19.67 12.39 1.97
C CYS A 44 20.58 12.17 0.76
N GLU A 45 20.14 11.37 -0.20
CA GLU A 45 20.91 11.07 -1.41
C GLU A 45 21.08 12.27 -2.35
N GLU A 46 20.18 13.25 -2.28
CA GLU A 46 20.24 14.44 -3.12
C GLU A 46 20.99 15.61 -2.46
N CYS A 47 20.65 15.96 -1.21
CA CYS A 47 21.21 17.17 -0.56
C CYS A 47 22.23 16.88 0.55
N GLY A 48 22.39 15.62 0.97
CA GLY A 48 23.33 15.21 2.02
C GLY A 48 22.90 15.53 3.45
N ASN A 49 21.69 16.05 3.68
CA ASN A 49 21.16 16.30 5.02
C ASN A 49 21.06 15.00 5.85
N SER A 50 21.32 15.05 7.15
CA SER A 50 21.16 13.89 8.04
C SER A 50 19.68 13.57 8.24
N LEU A 51 19.28 12.32 8.00
CA LEU A 51 17.91 11.82 8.17
C LEU A 51 17.69 11.07 9.50
N GLY A 52 18.75 10.95 10.30
CA GLY A 52 18.76 10.29 11.61
C GLY A 52 18.27 11.15 12.76
#